data_AF-A0A5P8MZC9-F1
#
_entry.id   AF-A0A5P8MZC9-F1
#
_cell.length_a   1.000
_cell.length_b   1.000
_cell.length_c   1.000
_cell.angle_alpha   90.00
_cell.angle_beta   90.00
_cell.angle_gamma   90.00
#
_symmetry.space_group_name_H-M   'P 1'
#
loop_
_entity.id
_entity.type
_entity.pdbx_description
1 polymer ?
#
loop_
_entity_poly.entity_id
_entity_poly.type
_entity_poly.pdbx_seq_one_letter_code
_entity_poly.pdbx_strand_id
1 'polypeptide(L)'
;MSQLPETLDIDGKADQAHEDERHAALAYLDEAWNEAVYDGLDEDCLAQAALFTAIRSMVATYGEEAAAGFAERLAGRIRAGEYTVPFNRQ
;
A
#
# COMPACT_ATOMS: atom_id res chain seq x y z
N MET A 1 -1.85 -48.18 -9.36
CA MET A 1 -2.75 -47.02 -9.20
C MET A 1 -1.88 -45.86 -8.72
N SER A 2 -1.39 -45.06 -9.65
CA SER A 2 -0.54 -43.90 -9.33
C SER A 2 -1.46 -42.79 -8.80
N GLN A 3 -1.47 -42.57 -7.48
CA GLN A 3 -2.02 -41.34 -6.92
C GLN A 3 -0.92 -40.28 -7.03
N LEU A 4 -1.12 -39.33 -7.95
CA LEU A 4 -0.36 -38.09 -7.98
C LEU A 4 -0.62 -37.31 -6.68
N PRO A 5 0.42 -36.66 -6.09
CA PRO A 5 0.24 -35.86 -4.89
C PRO A 5 -0.57 -34.60 -5.20
N GLU A 6 -1.56 -34.38 -4.35
CA GLU A 6 -2.38 -33.19 -4.24
C GLU A 6 -1.46 -31.99 -3.95
N THR A 7 -1.12 -31.21 -4.98
CA THR A 7 -0.50 -29.89 -4.81
C THR A 7 -1.57 -28.97 -4.24
N LEU A 8 -1.74 -29.07 -2.93
CA LEU A 8 -2.60 -28.18 -2.15
C LEU A 8 -2.14 -26.74 -2.38
N ASP A 9 -3.13 -25.92 -2.65
CA ASP A 9 -3.22 -24.46 -2.76
C ASP A 9 -2.41 -23.68 -1.68
N ILE A 10 -1.08 -23.76 -1.71
CA ILE A 10 -0.19 -22.98 -0.84
C ILE A 10 -0.05 -21.54 -1.37
N ASP A 11 -0.05 -21.38 -2.69
CA ASP A 11 0.14 -20.08 -3.34
C ASP A 11 -1.07 -19.15 -3.17
N GLY A 12 -2.31 -19.65 -3.27
CA GLY A 12 -3.52 -18.84 -3.08
C GLY A 12 -3.72 -18.37 -1.64
N LYS A 13 -3.29 -19.16 -0.67
CA LYS A 13 -3.39 -18.82 0.77
C LYS A 13 -2.41 -17.71 1.18
N ALA A 14 -1.23 -17.66 0.55
CA ALA A 14 -0.22 -16.64 0.81
C ALA A 14 -0.61 -15.27 0.24
N ASP A 15 -1.19 -15.26 -0.97
CA ASP A 15 -1.68 -14.02 -1.61
C ASP A 15 -2.85 -13.42 -0.80
N GLN A 16 -3.81 -14.26 -0.38
CA GLN A 16 -4.92 -13.82 0.46
C GLN A 16 -4.45 -13.30 1.83
N ALA A 17 -3.45 -13.93 2.46
CA ALA A 17 -2.88 -13.45 3.71
C ALA A 17 -2.17 -12.09 3.56
N HIS A 18 -1.48 -11.86 2.44
CA HIS A 18 -0.82 -10.59 2.15
C HIS A 18 -1.84 -9.49 1.81
N GLU A 19 -2.93 -9.83 1.12
CA GLU A 19 -4.06 -8.93 0.93
C GLU A 19 -4.70 -8.56 2.27
N ASP A 20 -4.94 -9.53 3.15
CA ASP A 20 -5.50 -9.31 4.49
C ASP A 20 -4.59 -8.41 5.34
N GLU A 21 -3.27 -8.64 5.31
CA GLU A 21 -2.28 -7.81 6.01
C GLU A 21 -2.27 -6.38 5.47
N ARG A 22 -2.33 -6.22 4.14
CA ARG A 22 -2.42 -4.89 3.51
C ARG A 22 -3.70 -4.15 3.89
N HIS A 23 -4.84 -4.83 3.91
CA HIS A 23 -6.11 -4.22 4.33
C HIS A 23 -6.08 -3.81 5.81
N ALA A 24 -5.51 -4.64 6.68
CA ALA A 24 -5.35 -4.30 8.08
C ALA A 24 -4.44 -3.08 8.27
N ALA A 25 -3.30 -3.03 7.57
CA ALA A 25 -2.40 -1.87 7.61
C ALA A 25 -3.07 -0.58 7.13
N LEU A 26 -3.89 -0.65 6.07
CA LEU A 26 -4.67 0.48 5.60
C LEU A 26 -5.68 0.96 6.64
N ALA A 27 -6.42 0.06 7.29
CA ALA A 27 -7.35 0.43 8.35
C ALA A 27 -6.65 1.15 9.52
N TYR A 28 -5.48 0.65 9.95
CA TYR A 28 -4.68 1.31 10.98
C TYR A 28 -4.23 2.72 10.56
N LEU A 29 -3.82 2.89 9.30
CA LEU A 29 -3.41 4.19 8.78
C LEU A 29 -4.60 5.14 8.67
N ASP A 30 -5.76 4.67 8.21
CA ASP A 30 -6.98 5.49 8.10
C ASP A 30 -7.45 5.98 9.47
N GLU A 31 -7.41 5.13 10.49
CA GLU A 31 -7.72 5.51 11.87
C GLU A 31 -6.76 6.60 12.38
N ALA A 32 -5.45 6.37 12.25
CA ALA A 32 -4.43 7.35 12.65
C ALA A 32 -4.54 8.66 11.87
N TRP A 33 -4.94 8.60 10.60
CA TRP A 33 -5.15 9.76 9.76
C TRP A 33 -6.34 10.60 10.23
N ASN A 34 -7.47 9.94 10.50
CA ASN A 34 -8.67 10.60 10.99
C ASN A 34 -8.44 11.27 12.36
N GLU A 35 -7.68 10.61 13.25
CA GLU A 35 -7.30 11.17 14.54
C GLU A 35 -6.40 12.41 14.37
N ALA A 36 -5.37 12.33 13.51
CA ALA A 36 -4.49 13.44 13.21
C ALA A 36 -5.25 14.67 12.66
N VAL A 37 -6.19 14.46 11.75
CA VAL A 37 -7.04 15.52 11.20
C VAL A 37 -7.98 16.08 12.28
N TYR A 38 -8.55 15.23 13.14
CA TYR A 38 -9.39 15.65 14.25
C TYR A 38 -8.62 16.54 15.24
N ASP A 39 -7.34 16.25 15.48
CA ASP A 39 -6.44 17.05 16.31
C ASP A 39 -6.01 18.38 15.65
N GLY A 40 -6.45 18.62 14.41
CA GLY A 40 -6.23 19.87 13.68
C GLY A 40 -4.95 19.91 12.86
N LEU A 41 -4.32 18.75 12.58
CA LEU A 41 -3.22 18.68 11.63
C LEU A 41 -3.71 18.93 10.21
N ASP A 42 -2.93 19.71 9.46
CA ASP A 42 -3.17 19.96 8.06
C ASP A 42 -2.96 18.69 7.22
N GLU A 43 -3.96 18.34 6.41
CA GLU A 43 -3.98 17.11 5.61
C GLU A 43 -2.82 17.07 4.59
N ASP A 44 -2.46 18.22 4.01
CA ASP A 44 -1.34 18.31 3.07
C ASP A 44 0.00 18.02 3.78
N CYS A 45 0.19 18.57 4.99
CA CYS A 45 1.36 18.28 5.82
C CYS A 45 1.43 16.80 6.20
N LEU A 46 0.30 16.20 6.57
CA LEU A 46 0.21 14.78 6.94
C LEU A 46 0.57 13.88 5.75
N ALA A 47 0.07 14.19 4.55
CA ALA A 47 0.41 13.47 3.33
C ALA A 47 1.90 13.52 2.99
N GLN A 48 2.53 14.69 3.14
CA GLN A 48 3.98 14.83 2.93
C GLN A 48 4.78 14.00 3.94
N ALA A 49 4.39 14.02 5.21
CA ALA A 49 5.04 13.23 6.27
C ALA A 49 4.89 11.71 6.04
N ALA A 50 3.70 11.27 5.64
CA ALA A 50 3.44 9.88 5.30
C ALA A 50 4.27 9.43 4.09
N LEU A 51 4.33 10.25 3.03
CA LEU A 51 5.13 9.96 1.85
C LEU A 51 6.63 9.86 2.17
N PHE A 52 7.14 10.80 2.97
CA PHE A 52 8.54 10.76 3.43
C PHE A 52 8.83 9.47 4.20
N THR A 53 7.94 9.10 5.13
CA THR A 53 8.08 7.90 5.94
C THR A 53 8.05 6.64 5.07
N ALA A 54 7.12 6.57 4.12
CA ALA A 54 7.01 5.46 3.18
C ALA A 54 8.27 5.31 2.33
N ILE A 55 8.74 6.38 1.67
CA ILE A 55 9.94 6.35 0.84
C ILE A 55 11.18 5.99 1.66
N ARG A 56 11.33 6.56 2.86
CA ARG A 56 12.44 6.23 3.76
C ARG A 56 12.46 4.74 4.12
N SER A 57 11.31 4.15 4.42
CA SER A 57 11.20 2.72 4.70
C SER A 57 11.57 1.88 3.47
N MET A 58 11.14 2.28 2.28
CA MET A 58 11.53 1.59 1.03
C MET A 58 13.05 1.63 0.80
N VAL A 59 13.69 2.79 1.01
CA VAL A 59 15.15 2.92 0.90
C VAL A 59 15.85 2.04 1.94
N ALA A 60 15.36 2.00 3.17
CA ALA A 60 15.95 1.19 4.23
C ALA A 60 15.83 -0.32 3.97
N THR A 61 14.71 -0.78 3.40
CA THR A 61 14.46 -2.21 3.15
C THR A 61 15.06 -2.69 1.83
N TYR A 62 15.00 -1.87 0.77
CA TYR A 62 15.31 -2.29 -0.61
C TYR A 62 16.48 -1.54 -1.27
N GLY A 63 16.95 -0.45 -0.66
CA GLY A 63 18.00 0.42 -1.20
C GLY A 63 17.50 1.57 -2.06
N GLU A 64 18.38 2.54 -2.32
CA GLU A 64 18.05 3.80 -3.00
C GLU A 64 17.57 3.60 -4.44
N GLU A 65 18.27 2.78 -5.23
CA GLU A 65 17.91 2.53 -6.64
C GLU A 65 16.54 1.85 -6.79
N ALA A 66 16.21 0.90 -5.90
CA ALA A 66 14.92 0.23 -5.92
C ALA A 66 13.78 1.20 -5.58
N ALA A 67 14.00 2.08 -4.59
CA ALA A 67 13.04 3.12 -4.23
C ALA A 67 12.87 4.17 -5.33
N ALA A 68 13.97 4.59 -5.97
CA ALA A 68 13.96 5.52 -7.11
C ALA A 68 13.15 4.93 -8.29
N GLY A 69 13.42 3.69 -8.67
CA GLY A 69 12.68 3.01 -9.74
C GLY A 69 11.18 2.85 -9.41
N PHE A 70 10.81 2.68 -8.14
CA PHE A 70 9.40 2.71 -7.73
C PHE A 70 8.79 4.11 -7.95
N ALA A 71 9.47 5.16 -7.51
CA ALA A 71 9.00 6.54 -7.65
C ALA A 71 8.82 6.97 -9.11
N GLU A 72 9.72 6.54 -10.02
CA GLU A 72 9.59 6.78 -11.46
C GLU A 72 8.29 6.20 -12.03
N ARG A 73 7.95 4.95 -11.65
CA ARG A 73 6.71 4.29 -12.09
C ARG A 73 5.48 4.90 -11.45
N LEU A 74 5.57 5.33 -10.19
CA LEU A 74 4.47 5.92 -9.43
C LEU A 74 3.84 7.10 -10.17
N ALA A 75 4.66 7.96 -10.76
CA ALA A 75 4.16 9.11 -11.52
C ALA A 75 3.34 8.68 -12.77
N GLY A 76 3.68 7.56 -13.39
CA GLY A 76 2.90 6.98 -14.49
C GLY A 76 1.54 6.48 -14.01
N ARG A 77 1.53 5.73 -12.90
CA ARG A 77 0.31 5.15 -12.29
C ARG A 77 -0.67 6.22 -11.80
N ILE A 78 -0.16 7.30 -11.19
CA ILE A 78 -0.97 8.46 -10.78
C ILE A 78 -1.66 9.09 -12.01
N ARG A 79 -0.91 9.33 -13.09
CA ARG A 79 -1.48 9.91 -14.32
C ARG A 79 -2.46 8.98 -15.03
N ALA A 80 -2.29 7.67 -14.86
CA ALA A 80 -3.23 6.66 -15.34
C ALA A 80 -4.54 6.62 -14.52
N GLY A 81 -4.62 7.36 -13.41
CA GLY A 81 -5.82 7.44 -12.57
C GLY A 81 -5.99 6.25 -11.63
N GLU A 82 -4.96 5.42 -11.43
CA GLU A 82 -5.03 4.22 -10.55
C GLU A 82 -5.35 4.56 -9.08
N TYR A 83 -5.07 5.81 -8.68
CA TYR A 83 -5.33 6.31 -7.33
C TYR A 83 -6.54 7.26 -7.29
N THR A 84 -7.18 7.50 -8.42
CA THR A 84 -8.43 8.27 -8.46
C THR A 84 -9.56 7.34 -8.08
N VAL A 85 -10.06 7.47 -6.84
CA VAL A 85 -11.28 6.79 -6.44
C VAL A 85 -12.42 7.38 -7.27
N PRO A 86 -13.13 6.60 -8.10
CA PRO A 86 -14.28 7.13 -8.82
C PRO A 86 -15.26 7.64 -7.77
N PHE A 87 -15.60 8.94 -7.86
CA PHE A 87 -16.64 9.55 -7.04
C PHE A 87 -17.94 8.80 -7.34
N ASN A 88 -18.23 7.77 -6.55
CA ASN A 88 -19.49 7.05 -6.66
C ASN A 88 -20.52 7.98 -6.02
N ARG A 89 -21.17 8.78 -6.89
CA ARG A 89 -22.28 9.65 -6.57
C ARG A 89 -23.42 8.75 -6.06
N GLN A 90 -23.45 8.50 -4.75
CA GLN A 90 -24.61 8.01 -4.01
C GLN A 90 -25.39 9.20 -3.47
#